data_AF-A0A6M2BNW3-F1
#
_entry.id   AF-A0A6M2BNW3-F1
#
_cell.length_a   1.000
_cell.length_b   1.000
_cell.length_c   1.000
_cell.angle_alpha   90.00
_cell.angle_beta   90.00
_cell.angle_gamma   90.00
#
_symmetry.space_group_name_H-M   'P 1'
#
loop_
_entity.id
_entity.type
_entity.pdbx_description
1 polymer ?
#
loop_
_entity_poly.entity_id
_entity_poly.type
_entity_poly.pdbx_seq_one_letter_code
_entity_poly.pdbx_strand_id
1 'polypeptide(L)'
;MKAAGIIVWATMLAVTSLAGTAALADDGAAAAATDTAALAAGGNAGIGLPDIDADTYFDGAEGGTFGKKVSKLLGHSNRVAVAGFRVVFITEADASASVRPSYLPGRDTTGAHASIHVSVDGVDNATRQAITDRAYANLLAALKAAGREVVPASELQPLFARLELTPSSVDAPYSKSAYGRTGVAFSPSGMPMWWWSALDGWGNLGAFGQHNMRTVPEFSKDLNAYVISPTFVVDFAQLSSSGNHSGLAANSAEVGVSLRIAVTDMITGLVRADEVKGGLTASGDDAYIRLTKPFTTDLSFADLAETESRKTTGFMALMTGSSKSKSTQVATTDDARYSAAANATLDQATGALARFFQQHAP
;
A
#
# COMPACT_ATOMS: atom_id res chain seq x y z
N MET A 1 -30.18 58.67 32.34
CA MET A 1 -31.35 59.50 31.98
C MET A 1 -31.13 60.06 30.57
N LYS A 2 -32.20 60.08 29.78
CA LYS A 2 -32.34 60.40 28.33
C LYS A 2 -32.07 59.26 27.34
N ALA A 3 -33.11 59.01 26.56
CA ALA A 3 -33.34 57.98 25.57
C ALA A 3 -33.49 58.60 24.17
N ALA A 4 -33.32 57.77 23.13
CA ALA A 4 -33.87 57.83 21.75
C ALA A 4 -32.87 57.07 20.85
N GLY A 5 -33.19 56.08 20.03
CA GLY A 5 -34.41 55.83 19.26
C GLY A 5 -34.08 56.06 17.79
N ILE A 6 -33.73 55.00 17.03
CA ILE A 6 -33.54 55.05 15.57
C ILE A 6 -34.32 53.90 14.90
N ILE A 7 -34.92 54.28 13.79
CA ILE A 7 -36.11 53.74 13.13
C ILE A 7 -35.73 52.72 12.04
N VAL A 8 -36.57 51.68 11.90
CA VAL A 8 -36.57 50.68 10.83
C VAL A 8 -37.32 51.22 9.60
N TRP A 9 -36.80 51.03 8.39
CA TRP A 9 -37.55 51.17 7.14
C TRP A 9 -37.53 49.84 6.38
N ALA A 10 -38.73 49.28 6.17
CA ALA A 10 -39.02 48.18 5.28
C ALA A 10 -39.46 48.73 3.92
N THR A 11 -38.98 48.14 2.83
CA THR A 11 -39.58 48.36 1.50
C THR A 11 -39.95 47.01 0.91
N MET A 12 -41.23 46.87 0.62
CA MET A 12 -41.94 45.71 0.10
C MET A 12 -42.14 45.95 -1.40
N LEU A 13 -41.81 45.00 -2.27
CA LEU A 13 -42.30 44.98 -3.64
C LEU A 13 -42.67 43.54 -4.02
N ALA A 14 -43.97 43.34 -4.25
CA ALA A 14 -44.55 42.13 -4.80
C ALA A 14 -44.82 42.34 -6.29
N VAL A 15 -44.52 41.35 -7.13
CA VAL A 15 -45.13 41.20 -8.45
C VAL A 15 -45.56 39.75 -8.66
N THR A 16 -46.77 39.65 -9.17
CA THR A 16 -47.70 38.54 -9.22
C THR A 16 -47.40 37.55 -10.35
N SER A 17 -47.84 36.32 -10.11
CA SER A 17 -47.90 35.16 -11.02
C SER A 17 -48.66 35.39 -12.33
N LEU A 18 -48.21 34.73 -13.40
CA LEU A 18 -49.10 34.23 -14.45
C LEU A 18 -48.66 32.82 -14.88
N ALA A 19 -49.57 31.86 -14.77
CA ALA A 19 -49.42 30.49 -15.25
C ALA A 19 -49.76 30.40 -16.73
N GLY A 20 -49.05 29.55 -17.46
CA GLY A 20 -49.34 29.19 -18.86
C GLY A 20 -48.61 27.90 -19.22
N THR A 21 -49.36 26.80 -19.26
CA THR A 21 -48.94 25.44 -19.61
C THR A 21 -48.71 25.26 -21.11
N ALA A 22 -47.59 24.64 -21.50
CA ALA A 22 -47.51 23.67 -22.59
C ALA A 22 -46.17 22.93 -22.52
N ALA A 23 -46.26 21.59 -22.44
CA ALA A 23 -45.16 20.65 -22.43
C ALA A 23 -44.39 20.63 -23.75
N LEU A 24 -43.08 20.33 -23.70
CA LEU A 24 -42.35 19.52 -24.68
C LEU A 24 -40.96 19.15 -24.10
N ALA A 25 -40.78 17.84 -23.90
CA ALA A 25 -39.55 17.04 -23.86
C ALA A 25 -38.32 17.57 -23.09
N ASP A 26 -38.16 17.03 -21.88
CA ASP A 26 -36.92 16.98 -21.10
C ASP A 26 -36.19 15.67 -21.45
N ASP A 27 -35.09 15.75 -22.18
CA ASP A 27 -34.13 14.65 -22.42
C ASP A 27 -32.74 15.25 -22.25
N GLY A 28 -32.16 15.11 -21.05
CA GLY A 28 -30.78 15.56 -20.83
C GLY A 28 -30.32 15.78 -19.40
N ALA A 29 -30.87 15.10 -18.39
CA ALA A 29 -30.39 15.24 -17.01
C ALA A 29 -30.58 13.98 -16.14
N ALA A 30 -30.42 12.78 -16.72
CA ALA A 30 -30.57 11.51 -15.99
C ALA A 30 -29.51 10.44 -16.33
N ALA A 31 -28.30 10.84 -16.74
CA ALA A 31 -27.23 9.90 -17.12
C ALA A 31 -25.93 9.99 -16.29
N ALA A 32 -25.92 10.75 -15.18
CA ALA A 32 -24.72 10.92 -14.34
C ALA A 32 -24.85 10.40 -12.89
N ALA A 33 -25.99 9.80 -12.53
CA ALA A 33 -26.25 9.29 -11.17
C ALA A 33 -26.40 7.76 -11.08
N THR A 34 -26.30 7.05 -12.22
CA THR A 34 -26.44 5.58 -12.29
C THR A 34 -25.11 4.83 -12.39
N ASP A 35 -23.99 5.52 -12.62
CA ASP A 35 -22.68 4.86 -12.81
C ASP A 35 -21.91 4.63 -11.48
N THR A 36 -22.22 5.40 -10.43
CA THR A 36 -21.64 5.17 -9.09
C THR A 36 -22.29 3.97 -8.38
N ALA A 37 -23.48 3.56 -8.79
CA ALA A 37 -24.16 2.37 -8.27
C ALA A 37 -23.74 1.07 -8.98
N ALA A 38 -23.20 1.16 -10.20
CA ALA A 38 -22.72 0.00 -10.96
C ALA A 38 -21.35 -0.52 -10.45
N LEU A 39 -20.49 0.36 -9.91
CA LEU A 39 -19.27 -0.03 -9.18
C LEU A 39 -19.56 -0.69 -7.82
N ALA A 40 -20.75 -0.48 -7.26
CA ALA A 40 -21.20 -1.16 -6.04
C ALA A 40 -21.88 -2.52 -6.32
N ALA A 41 -22.23 -2.83 -7.58
CA ALA A 41 -22.97 -4.04 -7.94
C ALA A 41 -22.06 -5.19 -8.45
N GLY A 42 -20.77 -4.94 -8.66
CA GLY A 42 -19.78 -5.98 -9.01
C GLY A 42 -19.15 -6.69 -7.81
N GLY A 43 -19.39 -6.21 -6.59
CA GLY A 43 -18.84 -6.77 -5.36
C GLY A 43 -19.94 -7.23 -4.43
N ASN A 44 -20.48 -8.43 -4.63
CA ASN A 44 -21.20 -9.22 -3.59
C ASN A 44 -21.69 -10.58 -4.11
N ALA A 45 -20.79 -11.36 -4.72
CA ALA A 45 -20.92 -12.81 -4.69
C ALA A 45 -20.03 -13.28 -3.53
N GLY A 46 -20.62 -13.93 -2.52
CA GLY A 46 -20.01 -14.21 -1.21
C GLY A 46 -18.51 -14.46 -1.28
N ILE A 47 -17.73 -13.53 -0.73
CA ILE A 47 -16.29 -13.68 -0.58
C ILE A 47 -16.09 -14.76 0.49
N GLY A 48 -16.06 -16.02 0.04
CA GLY A 48 -15.50 -17.10 0.84
C GLY A 48 -14.06 -16.72 1.15
N LEU A 49 -13.67 -16.80 2.41
CA LEU A 49 -12.27 -16.65 2.77
C LEU A 49 -11.45 -17.67 1.97
N PRO A 50 -10.32 -17.27 1.39
CA PRO A 50 -9.52 -18.19 0.60
C PRO A 50 -9.09 -19.35 1.49
N ASP A 51 -9.11 -20.56 0.93
CA ASP A 51 -8.62 -21.76 1.61
C ASP A 51 -7.09 -21.79 1.60
N ILE A 52 -6.51 -20.86 2.37
CA ILE A 52 -5.07 -20.65 2.50
C ILE A 52 -4.72 -20.81 3.98
N ASP A 53 -3.61 -21.49 4.25
CA ASP A 53 -3.02 -21.55 5.58
C ASP A 53 -2.28 -20.24 5.89
N ALA A 54 -2.95 -19.32 6.57
CA ALA A 54 -2.46 -17.96 6.75
C ALA A 54 -1.18 -17.88 7.60
N ASP A 55 -0.95 -18.84 8.51
CA ASP A 55 0.27 -18.95 9.33
C ASP A 55 1.54 -19.21 8.47
N THR A 56 1.38 -19.67 7.23
CA THR A 56 2.51 -19.88 6.31
C THR A 56 2.94 -18.61 5.56
N TYR A 57 2.09 -17.57 5.60
CA TYR A 57 2.28 -16.28 4.92
C TYR A 57 2.53 -15.15 5.91
N PHE A 58 1.99 -15.22 7.12
CA PHE A 58 2.15 -14.20 8.13
C PHE A 58 2.98 -14.69 9.31
N ASP A 59 3.97 -13.89 9.69
CA ASP A 59 4.65 -14.04 10.97
C ASP A 59 4.28 -12.87 11.88
N GLY A 60 4.23 -13.17 13.16
CA GLY A 60 3.88 -12.26 14.21
C GLY A 60 4.97 -12.25 15.26
N ALA A 61 5.85 -11.26 15.18
CA ALA A 61 6.83 -10.98 16.22
C ALA A 61 6.32 -9.83 17.11
N GLU A 62 6.28 -10.05 18.43
CA GLU A 62 6.03 -8.98 19.39
C GLU A 62 7.17 -7.95 19.38
N GLY A 63 6.80 -6.67 19.48
CA GLY A 63 7.75 -5.59 19.77
C GLY A 63 7.94 -5.46 21.29
N GLY A 64 8.92 -6.15 21.86
CA GLY A 64 9.21 -6.11 23.32
C GLY A 64 9.64 -7.47 23.89
N THR A 65 10.11 -7.50 25.15
CA THR A 65 10.83 -8.62 25.82
C THR A 65 10.05 -9.94 26.02
N PHE A 66 8.89 -10.15 25.38
CA PHE A 66 7.98 -11.25 25.76
C PHE A 66 7.48 -12.20 24.68
N GLY A 67 8.08 -12.28 23.49
CA GLY A 67 8.18 -13.51 22.68
C GLY A 67 6.94 -14.40 22.46
N LYS A 68 5.69 -13.92 22.59
CA LYS A 68 4.52 -14.71 22.19
C LYS A 68 4.22 -14.46 20.71
N LYS A 69 3.70 -15.47 20.04
CA LYS A 69 3.24 -15.35 18.65
C LYS A 69 1.96 -14.51 18.63
N VAL A 70 1.84 -13.61 17.64
CA VAL A 70 0.63 -12.77 17.46
C VAL A 70 -0.66 -13.57 17.37
N SER A 71 -0.60 -14.80 16.88
CA SER A 71 -1.72 -15.75 16.87
C SER A 71 -2.36 -15.97 18.25
N LYS A 72 -1.59 -15.85 19.34
CA LYS A 72 -2.14 -15.98 20.70
C LYS A 72 -2.85 -14.72 21.20
N LEU A 73 -2.58 -13.57 20.58
CA LEU A 73 -3.12 -12.28 21.00
C LEU A 73 -4.53 -12.09 20.46
N LEU A 74 -4.76 -12.48 19.20
CA LEU A 74 -6.01 -12.24 18.47
C LEU A 74 -7.29 -12.83 19.11
N GLY A 75 -7.15 -13.69 20.12
CA GLY A 75 -8.24 -14.18 20.96
C GLY A 75 -8.72 -13.19 22.04
N HIS A 76 -8.04 -12.09 22.31
CA HIS A 76 -8.46 -11.21 23.42
C HIS A 76 -9.56 -10.20 23.07
N SER A 77 -9.86 -9.98 21.78
CA SER A 77 -10.97 -9.11 21.36
C SER A 77 -11.52 -9.51 19.99
N ASN A 78 -12.84 -9.42 19.83
CA ASN A 78 -13.54 -9.62 18.56
C ASN A 78 -13.61 -8.36 17.70
N ARG A 79 -13.38 -7.18 18.29
CA ARG A 79 -13.52 -5.89 17.61
C ARG A 79 -12.20 -5.51 16.95
N VAL A 80 -12.28 -5.14 15.67
CA VAL A 80 -11.13 -4.72 14.86
C VAL A 80 -11.43 -3.40 14.17
N ALA A 81 -10.60 -2.40 14.43
CA ALA A 81 -10.60 -1.09 13.79
C ALA A 81 -9.50 -1.03 12.73
N VAL A 82 -9.88 -0.90 11.47
CA VAL A 82 -8.94 -0.63 10.37
C VAL A 82 -8.72 0.88 10.30
N ALA A 83 -7.84 1.38 11.15
CA ALA A 83 -7.56 2.80 11.31
C ALA A 83 -6.71 3.39 10.19
N GLY A 84 -6.00 2.57 9.42
CA GLY A 84 -5.34 3.01 8.20
C GLY A 84 -5.29 1.88 7.20
N PHE A 85 -5.25 2.20 5.92
CA PHE A 85 -5.08 1.22 4.86
C PHE A 85 -4.29 1.90 3.76
N ARG A 86 -3.20 1.26 3.32
CA ARG A 86 -2.29 1.83 2.33
C ARG A 86 -1.91 0.78 1.32
N VAL A 87 -1.86 1.18 0.06
CA VAL A 87 -1.28 0.37 -1.01
C VAL A 87 -0.18 1.19 -1.67
N VAL A 88 1.04 0.66 -1.67
CA VAL A 88 2.19 1.22 -2.36
C VAL A 88 2.36 0.48 -3.67
N PHE A 89 2.19 1.18 -4.78
CA PHE A 89 2.45 0.63 -6.11
C PHE A 89 3.85 1.02 -6.54
N ILE A 90 4.72 0.03 -6.74
CA ILE A 90 6.05 0.26 -7.28
C ILE A 90 5.91 0.73 -8.73
N THR A 91 6.51 1.88 -9.05
CA THR A 91 6.55 2.47 -10.40
C THR A 91 7.89 2.26 -11.07
N GLU A 92 8.95 2.18 -10.27
CA GLU A 92 10.31 2.01 -10.75
C GLU A 92 11.05 1.03 -9.83
N ALA A 93 11.89 0.18 -10.41
CA ALA A 93 12.72 -0.76 -9.68
C ALA A 93 14.12 -0.83 -10.30
N ASP A 94 15.14 -0.72 -9.45
CA ASP A 94 16.55 -0.86 -9.79
C ASP A 94 17.11 -2.18 -9.23
N ALA A 95 17.82 -2.92 -10.08
CA ALA A 95 18.69 -4.01 -9.64
C ALA A 95 20.11 -3.81 -10.12
N SER A 96 21.08 -4.19 -9.28
CA SER A 96 22.48 -4.22 -9.64
C SER A 96 23.14 -5.52 -9.17
N ALA A 97 24.11 -5.99 -9.95
CA ALA A 97 24.96 -7.13 -9.67
C ALA A 97 26.41 -6.71 -9.89
N SER A 98 27.30 -7.10 -8.97
CA SER A 98 28.74 -6.82 -9.11
C SER A 98 29.56 -8.03 -8.70
N VAL A 99 30.51 -8.43 -9.54
CA VAL A 99 31.56 -9.40 -9.21
C VAL A 99 32.80 -8.62 -8.78
N ARG A 100 33.41 -9.00 -7.65
CA ARG A 100 34.62 -8.36 -7.16
C ARG A 100 35.84 -8.82 -7.96
N PRO A 101 36.81 -7.93 -8.24
CA PRO A 101 38.09 -8.34 -8.81
C PRO A 101 38.78 -9.33 -7.86
N SER A 102 39.35 -10.41 -8.37
CA SER A 102 40.23 -11.30 -7.62
C SER A 102 41.65 -11.18 -8.16
N TYR A 103 42.58 -10.87 -7.27
CA TYR A 103 44.00 -10.73 -7.57
C TYR A 103 44.74 -12.01 -7.19
N LEU A 104 45.22 -12.76 -8.19
CA LEU A 104 46.23 -13.80 -7.98
C LEU A 104 47.51 -13.47 -8.74
N PRO A 105 48.69 -13.85 -8.21
CA PRO A 105 49.95 -13.72 -8.94
C PRO A 105 49.86 -14.43 -10.30
N GLY A 106 49.93 -13.66 -11.39
CA GLY A 106 49.88 -14.18 -12.77
C GLY A 106 48.48 -14.37 -13.38
N ARG A 107 47.39 -14.00 -12.68
CA ARG A 107 46.03 -14.00 -13.24
C ARG A 107 45.19 -12.89 -12.61
N ASP A 108 45.04 -11.79 -13.34
CA ASP A 108 44.08 -10.73 -13.01
C ASP A 108 42.69 -11.13 -13.53
N THR A 109 41.73 -11.29 -12.63
CA THR A 109 40.31 -11.40 -12.99
C THR A 109 39.63 -10.10 -12.60
N THR A 110 39.13 -9.38 -13.60
CA THR A 110 38.51 -8.07 -13.40
C THR A 110 37.02 -8.19 -13.07
N GLY A 111 36.58 -7.33 -12.16
CA GLY A 111 35.18 -7.28 -11.73
C GLY A 111 34.24 -6.87 -12.86
N ALA A 112 33.06 -7.47 -12.89
CA ALA A 112 31.96 -7.14 -13.79
C ALA A 112 30.84 -6.46 -13.00
N HIS A 113 30.19 -5.44 -13.56
CA HIS A 113 29.03 -4.77 -12.96
C HIS A 113 27.88 -4.68 -13.96
N ALA A 114 26.70 -5.15 -13.58
CA ALA A 114 25.47 -5.07 -14.37
C ALA A 114 24.39 -4.34 -13.55
N SER A 115 23.65 -3.43 -14.16
CA SER A 115 22.48 -2.81 -13.53
C SER A 115 21.31 -2.71 -14.51
N ILE A 116 20.10 -2.97 -14.02
CA ILE A 116 18.86 -2.79 -14.78
C ILE A 116 17.94 -1.86 -14.01
N HIS A 117 17.38 -0.88 -14.73
CA HIS A 117 16.29 -0.03 -14.27
C HIS A 117 15.02 -0.41 -15.04
N VAL A 118 13.93 -0.64 -14.33
CA VAL A 118 12.63 -0.96 -14.94
C VAL A 118 11.59 0.02 -14.43
N SER A 119 10.81 0.63 -15.33
CA SER A 119 9.64 1.44 -14.98
C SER A 119 8.36 0.84 -15.55
N VAL A 120 7.22 1.10 -14.89
CA VAL A 120 5.89 0.77 -15.42
C VAL A 120 5.25 2.03 -15.98
N ASP A 121 4.78 1.94 -17.23
CA ASP A 121 4.02 3.00 -17.89
C ASP A 121 2.64 2.49 -18.33
N GLY A 122 1.67 3.41 -18.42
CA GLY A 122 0.30 3.13 -18.84
C GLY A 122 -0.67 2.75 -17.72
N VAL A 123 -0.37 3.13 -16.46
CA VAL A 123 -1.29 2.99 -15.32
C VAL A 123 -1.56 4.34 -14.69
N ASP A 124 -2.80 4.82 -14.77
CA ASP A 124 -3.18 6.11 -14.20
C ASP A 124 -3.35 6.06 -12.67
N ASN A 125 -3.37 7.24 -12.03
CA ASN A 125 -3.56 7.33 -10.59
C ASN A 125 -5.00 6.97 -10.18
N ALA A 126 -5.98 7.21 -11.05
CA ALA A 126 -7.38 6.90 -10.76
C ALA A 126 -7.60 5.38 -10.65
N THR A 127 -6.94 4.59 -11.48
CA THR A 127 -6.94 3.13 -11.46
C THR A 127 -6.28 2.62 -10.19
N ARG A 128 -5.13 3.17 -9.79
CA ARG A 128 -4.46 2.81 -8.52
C ARG A 128 -5.32 3.15 -7.30
N GLN A 129 -6.03 4.28 -7.33
CA GLN A 129 -7.01 4.64 -6.32
C GLN A 129 -8.18 3.63 -6.30
N ALA A 130 -8.73 3.28 -7.45
CA ALA A 130 -9.83 2.31 -7.55
C ALA A 130 -9.44 0.91 -7.05
N ILE A 131 -8.22 0.45 -7.36
CA ILE A 131 -7.65 -0.79 -6.81
C ILE A 131 -7.55 -0.70 -5.28
N THR A 132 -7.09 0.43 -4.74
CA THR A 132 -6.96 0.67 -3.29
C THR A 132 -8.32 0.64 -2.60
N ASP A 133 -9.31 1.32 -3.15
CA ASP A 133 -10.68 1.39 -2.62
C ASP A 133 -11.34 0.00 -2.60
N ARG A 134 -11.20 -0.75 -3.69
CA ARG A 134 -11.67 -2.13 -3.78
C ARG A 134 -10.98 -3.03 -2.76
N ALA A 135 -9.66 -2.98 -2.66
CA ALA A 135 -8.91 -3.83 -1.73
C ALA A 135 -9.29 -3.55 -0.27
N TYR A 136 -9.56 -2.28 0.07
CA TYR A 136 -10.07 -1.91 1.38
C TYR A 136 -11.48 -2.47 1.64
N ALA A 137 -12.41 -2.29 0.69
CA ALA A 137 -13.76 -2.83 0.80
C ALA A 137 -13.74 -4.37 0.96
N ASN A 138 -12.87 -5.05 0.21
CA ASN A 138 -12.67 -6.49 0.29
C ASN A 138 -12.10 -6.91 1.64
N LEU A 139 -11.12 -6.19 2.19
CA LEU A 139 -10.61 -6.45 3.53
C LEU A 139 -11.71 -6.32 4.59
N LEU A 140 -12.51 -5.26 4.57
CA LEU A 140 -13.60 -5.08 5.53
C LEU A 140 -14.64 -6.19 5.42
N ALA A 141 -15.00 -6.59 4.20
CA ALA A 141 -15.93 -7.70 3.96
C ALA A 141 -15.34 -9.03 4.45
N ALA A 142 -14.08 -9.30 4.17
CA ALA A 142 -13.38 -10.51 4.59
C ALA A 142 -13.22 -10.58 6.13
N LEU A 143 -12.91 -9.47 6.80
CA LEU A 143 -12.86 -9.41 8.27
C LEU A 143 -14.23 -9.69 8.90
N LYS A 144 -15.32 -9.17 8.33
CA LYS A 144 -16.68 -9.50 8.76
C LYS A 144 -17.01 -10.98 8.53
N ALA A 145 -16.64 -11.54 7.38
CA ALA A 145 -16.80 -12.96 7.08
C ALA A 145 -15.94 -13.86 8.00
N ALA A 146 -14.81 -13.36 8.47
CA ALA A 146 -13.97 -13.98 9.49
C ALA A 146 -14.56 -13.92 10.91
N GLY A 147 -15.75 -13.32 11.08
CA GLY A 147 -16.44 -13.22 12.37
C GLY A 147 -15.97 -12.05 13.25
N ARG A 148 -15.19 -11.11 12.70
CA ARG A 148 -14.75 -9.92 13.43
C ARG A 148 -15.77 -8.79 13.34
N GLU A 149 -15.94 -8.08 14.45
CA GLU A 149 -16.74 -6.86 14.49
C GLU A 149 -15.87 -5.69 14.00
N VAL A 150 -16.12 -5.25 12.77
CA VAL A 150 -15.35 -4.17 12.15
C VAL A 150 -15.92 -2.82 12.61
N VAL A 151 -15.07 -2.02 13.25
CA VAL A 151 -15.43 -0.67 13.74
C VAL A 151 -15.75 0.24 12.54
N PRO A 152 -16.88 0.99 12.57
CA PRO A 152 -17.27 1.86 11.48
C PRO A 152 -16.37 3.08 11.35
N ALA A 153 -16.22 3.59 10.13
CA ALA A 153 -15.35 4.73 9.83
C ALA A 153 -15.71 6.03 10.60
N SER A 154 -16.98 6.18 11.01
CA SER A 154 -17.42 7.32 11.84
C SER A 154 -16.77 7.34 13.22
N GLU A 155 -16.50 6.17 13.82
CA GLU A 155 -15.84 6.05 15.12
C GLU A 155 -14.34 6.36 15.02
N LEU A 156 -13.75 6.33 13.82
CA LEU A 156 -12.33 6.60 13.58
C LEU A 156 -12.00 8.09 13.41
N GLN A 157 -13.00 8.95 13.20
CA GLN A 157 -12.78 10.40 12.99
C GLN A 157 -11.99 11.09 14.12
N PRO A 158 -12.25 10.80 15.41
CA PRO A 158 -11.47 11.38 16.51
C PRO A 158 -10.00 10.99 16.48
N LEU A 159 -9.65 9.79 15.98
CA LEU A 159 -8.27 9.37 15.81
C LEU A 159 -7.57 10.23 14.76
N PHE A 160 -8.21 10.43 13.60
CA PHE A 160 -7.61 11.20 12.49
C PHE A 160 -7.29 12.64 12.85
N ALA A 161 -8.08 13.26 13.75
CA ALA A 161 -7.81 14.60 14.24
C ALA A 161 -6.54 14.70 15.11
N ARG A 162 -6.05 13.57 15.63
CA ARG A 162 -4.90 13.50 16.54
C ARG A 162 -3.62 13.00 15.86
N LEU A 163 -3.75 12.34 14.71
CA LEU A 163 -2.63 11.76 13.98
C LEU A 163 -1.87 12.83 13.18
N GLU A 164 -0.59 12.58 12.99
CA GLU A 164 0.23 13.26 12.01
C GLU A 164 -0.08 12.64 10.63
N LEU A 165 -0.83 13.40 9.83
CA LEU A 165 -1.28 12.99 8.51
C LEU A 165 -0.20 13.27 7.45
N THR A 166 -0.13 12.39 6.46
CA THR A 166 0.68 12.59 5.26
C THR A 166 -0.18 13.23 4.18
N PRO A 167 0.21 14.39 3.64
CA PRO A 167 -0.49 14.97 2.49
C PRO A 167 -0.42 14.04 1.29
N SER A 168 -1.58 13.67 0.76
CA SER A 168 -1.71 12.88 -0.47
C SER A 168 -3.08 13.12 -1.10
N SER A 169 -3.15 13.16 -2.42
CA SER A 169 -4.39 13.13 -3.19
C SER A 169 -4.23 12.24 -4.42
N VAL A 170 -5.31 11.97 -5.15
CA VAL A 170 -5.24 11.20 -6.41
C VAL A 170 -4.39 11.93 -7.46
N ASP A 171 -4.48 13.26 -7.52
CA ASP A 171 -3.70 14.08 -8.46
C ASP A 171 -2.23 14.25 -8.03
N ALA A 172 -1.96 14.17 -6.72
CA ALA A 172 -0.63 14.29 -6.14
C ALA A 172 -0.44 13.18 -5.09
N PRO A 173 -0.24 11.91 -5.53
CA PRO A 173 -0.06 10.80 -4.61
C PRO A 173 1.27 10.94 -3.86
N TYR A 174 1.32 10.39 -2.65
CA TYR A 174 2.57 10.36 -1.90
C TYR A 174 3.56 9.43 -2.59
N SER A 175 4.73 9.95 -2.97
CA SER A 175 5.78 9.17 -3.62
C SER A 175 7.02 9.09 -2.74
N LYS A 176 7.68 7.93 -2.74
CA LYS A 176 8.94 7.71 -2.03
C LYS A 176 9.82 6.74 -2.80
N SER A 177 11.11 7.05 -2.87
CA SER A 177 12.13 6.10 -3.30
C SER A 177 12.80 5.47 -2.08
N ALA A 178 12.74 4.15 -1.96
CA ALA A 178 13.34 3.38 -0.88
C ALA A 178 13.79 2.02 -1.40
N TYR A 179 14.88 1.48 -0.85
CA TYR A 179 15.37 0.12 -1.18
C TYR A 179 15.60 -0.14 -2.68
N GLY A 180 16.04 0.87 -3.44
CA GLY A 180 16.25 0.76 -4.89
C GLY A 180 14.95 0.70 -5.69
N ARG A 181 13.84 1.20 -5.15
CA ARG A 181 12.53 1.22 -5.79
C ARG A 181 11.85 2.55 -5.56
N THR A 182 11.10 3.03 -6.53
CA THR A 182 10.19 4.17 -6.38
C THR A 182 8.77 3.63 -6.31
N GLY A 183 8.02 4.06 -5.29
CA GLY A 183 6.63 3.67 -5.10
C GLY A 183 5.75 4.88 -4.86
N VAL A 184 4.51 4.79 -5.34
CA VAL A 184 3.44 5.75 -5.05
C VAL A 184 2.41 5.09 -4.15
N ALA A 185 2.08 5.75 -3.04
CA ALA A 185 1.15 5.26 -2.04
C ALA A 185 -0.22 5.91 -2.21
N PHE A 186 -1.26 5.11 -1.96
CA PHE A 186 -2.65 5.53 -1.93
C PHE A 186 -3.31 5.04 -0.63
N SER A 187 -4.19 5.85 -0.06
CA SER A 187 -5.15 5.45 0.98
C SER A 187 -6.55 5.42 0.40
N PRO A 188 -7.51 4.67 0.98
CA PRO A 188 -8.87 4.62 0.48
C PRO A 188 -9.53 6.01 0.43
N SER A 189 -10.40 6.21 -0.54
CA SER A 189 -11.20 7.42 -0.70
C SER A 189 -11.96 7.73 0.61
N GLY A 190 -11.77 8.94 1.15
CA GLY A 190 -12.37 9.38 2.41
C GLY A 190 -11.60 9.00 3.68
N MET A 191 -10.47 8.28 3.56
CA MET A 191 -9.57 8.00 4.67
C MET A 191 -8.25 8.77 4.49
N PRO A 192 -7.82 9.58 5.47
CA PRO A 192 -6.56 10.31 5.37
C PRO A 192 -5.38 9.34 5.44
N MET A 193 -4.32 9.66 4.69
CA MET A 193 -3.08 8.89 4.75
C MET A 193 -2.29 9.25 6.01
N TRP A 194 -1.78 8.23 6.69
CA TRP A 194 -0.86 8.36 7.82
C TRP A 194 -0.03 7.09 7.93
N TRP A 195 1.14 7.19 8.58
CA TRP A 195 2.04 6.06 8.78
C TRP A 195 2.18 5.73 10.26
N TRP A 196 2.31 4.45 10.58
CA TRP A 196 2.33 3.97 11.95
C TRP A 196 3.58 4.43 12.71
N SER A 197 4.74 4.16 12.13
CA SER A 197 6.04 4.51 12.69
C SER A 197 7.13 4.43 11.61
N ALA A 198 8.38 4.70 11.98
CA ALA A 198 9.54 4.50 11.14
C ALA A 198 9.73 3.04 10.66
N LEU A 199 9.02 2.07 11.25
CA LEU A 199 9.03 0.67 10.81
C LEU A 199 8.27 0.49 9.48
N ASP A 200 7.36 1.41 9.16
CA ASP A 200 6.82 1.53 7.82
C ASP A 200 7.92 2.14 6.93
N GLY A 201 8.75 1.30 6.31
CA GLY A 201 9.86 1.72 5.43
C GLY A 201 9.42 2.63 4.27
N TRP A 202 8.12 2.68 3.99
CA TRP A 202 7.48 3.53 2.98
C TRP A 202 6.94 4.87 3.52
N GLY A 203 6.92 5.09 4.83
CA GLY A 203 6.35 6.31 5.42
C GLY A 203 7.24 7.54 5.40
N ASN A 204 6.65 8.69 5.72
CA ASN A 204 7.33 9.97 5.85
C ASN A 204 7.97 10.19 7.24
N LEU A 205 7.66 9.33 8.22
CA LEU A 205 8.14 9.45 9.59
C LEU A 205 9.59 8.95 9.69
N GLY A 206 10.48 9.79 10.24
CA GLY A 206 11.86 9.41 10.55
C GLY A 206 11.97 8.49 11.78
N ALA A 207 13.16 7.97 12.07
CA ALA A 207 13.42 7.05 13.21
C ALA A 207 12.95 7.56 14.59
N PHE A 208 12.76 8.87 14.74
CA PHE A 208 12.28 9.53 15.96
C PHE A 208 10.80 9.97 15.89
N GLY A 209 10.13 9.78 14.75
CA GLY A 209 8.71 10.08 14.55
C GLY A 209 7.82 9.06 15.25
N GLN A 210 7.61 9.25 16.56
CA GLN A 210 6.82 8.34 17.40
C GLN A 210 5.40 8.84 17.67
N HIS A 211 4.99 9.99 17.12
CA HIS A 211 3.70 10.62 17.45
C HIS A 211 2.51 9.69 17.18
N ASN A 212 2.43 9.13 15.97
CA ASN A 212 1.35 8.21 15.59
C ASN A 212 1.39 6.92 16.43
N MET A 213 2.59 6.32 16.58
CA MET A 213 2.80 5.14 17.43
C MET A 213 2.37 5.37 18.89
N ARG A 214 2.45 6.60 19.39
CA ARG A 214 2.01 6.95 20.76
C ARG A 214 0.53 7.27 20.87
N THR A 215 -0.09 7.68 19.77
CA THR A 215 -1.50 8.07 19.71
C THR A 215 -2.41 6.86 19.58
N VAL A 216 -1.99 5.85 18.81
CA VAL A 216 -2.85 4.68 18.53
C VAL A 216 -3.19 3.85 19.78
N PRO A 217 -2.26 3.55 20.72
CA PRO A 217 -2.61 2.80 21.93
C PRO A 217 -3.72 3.47 22.75
N GLU A 218 -3.68 4.80 22.88
CA GLU A 218 -4.72 5.55 23.60
C GLU A 218 -6.09 5.37 22.93
N PHE A 219 -6.13 5.48 21.62
CA PHE A 219 -7.37 5.30 20.87
C PHE A 219 -7.87 3.85 20.87
N SER A 220 -6.96 2.88 20.81
CA SER A 220 -7.30 1.46 20.91
C SER A 220 -7.95 1.13 22.26
N LYS A 221 -7.43 1.73 23.34
CA LYS A 221 -8.03 1.62 24.68
C LYS A 221 -9.44 2.20 24.72
N ASP A 222 -9.65 3.38 24.15
CA ASP A 222 -10.96 4.04 24.11
C ASP A 222 -12.01 3.21 23.35
N LEU A 223 -11.60 2.56 22.24
CA LEU A 223 -12.48 1.71 21.44
C LEU A 223 -12.66 0.28 22.00
N ASN A 224 -11.78 -0.15 22.90
CA ASN A 224 -11.65 -1.55 23.32
C ASN A 224 -11.59 -2.52 22.11
N ALA A 225 -10.78 -2.17 21.11
CA ALA A 225 -10.67 -2.88 19.85
C ALA A 225 -9.20 -2.99 19.41
N TYR A 226 -8.89 -4.04 18.64
CA TYR A 226 -7.63 -4.09 17.92
C TYR A 226 -7.59 -2.99 16.88
N VAL A 227 -6.62 -2.10 16.97
CA VAL A 227 -6.36 -1.10 15.92
C VAL A 227 -5.28 -1.65 15.01
N ILE A 228 -5.63 -1.78 13.73
CA ILE A 228 -4.70 -2.16 12.66
C ILE A 228 -4.57 -1.05 11.63
N SER A 229 -3.40 -1.01 11.00
CA SER A 229 -3.12 -0.12 9.90
C SER A 229 -2.24 -0.87 8.89
N PRO A 230 -2.82 -1.68 8.00
CA PRO A 230 -2.06 -2.39 6.98
C PRO A 230 -1.50 -1.49 5.87
N THR A 231 -0.25 -1.78 5.52
CA THR A 231 0.43 -1.29 4.31
C THR A 231 0.73 -2.49 3.42
N PHE A 232 0.19 -2.51 2.20
CA PHE A 232 0.53 -3.49 1.17
C PHE A 232 1.49 -2.87 0.15
N VAL A 233 2.48 -3.64 -0.30
CA VAL A 233 3.41 -3.22 -1.37
C VAL A 233 3.18 -4.10 -2.59
N VAL A 234 2.63 -3.49 -3.65
CA VAL A 234 2.41 -4.13 -4.95
C VAL A 234 3.62 -3.84 -5.84
N ASP A 235 4.40 -4.88 -6.07
CA ASP A 235 5.57 -4.88 -6.95
C ASP A 235 5.22 -5.53 -8.29
N PHE A 236 5.95 -5.15 -9.32
CA PHE A 236 5.75 -5.62 -10.69
C PHE A 236 6.99 -6.33 -11.26
N ALA A 237 8.15 -6.18 -10.60
CA ALA A 237 9.42 -6.69 -11.10
C ALA A 237 10.03 -7.70 -10.13
N GLN A 238 10.08 -8.97 -10.54
CA GLN A 238 10.98 -9.94 -9.91
C GLN A 238 12.35 -9.81 -10.57
N LEU A 239 13.20 -9.01 -9.91
CA LEU A 239 14.58 -8.82 -10.30
C LEU A 239 15.43 -9.95 -9.71
N SER A 240 16.09 -10.69 -10.57
CA SER A 240 17.08 -11.71 -10.20
C SER A 240 18.47 -11.20 -10.57
N SER A 241 19.42 -11.31 -9.65
CA SER A 241 20.83 -11.06 -9.94
C SER A 241 21.65 -12.31 -9.65
N SER A 242 22.53 -12.65 -10.58
CA SER A 242 23.56 -13.67 -10.39
C SER A 242 24.94 -13.00 -10.42
N GLY A 243 25.82 -13.41 -9.51
CA GLY A 243 27.17 -12.81 -9.41
C GLY A 243 27.77 -12.72 -7.99
N ASN A 244 27.07 -13.16 -6.94
CA ASN A 244 27.60 -13.09 -5.57
C ASN A 244 28.64 -14.19 -5.23
N HIS A 245 29.30 -14.76 -6.25
CA HIS A 245 30.26 -15.85 -6.10
C HIS A 245 31.67 -15.31 -6.28
N SER A 246 32.41 -15.16 -5.18
CA SER A 246 33.87 -15.02 -5.22
C SER A 246 34.46 -16.36 -5.67
N GLY A 247 34.87 -16.43 -6.93
CA GLY A 247 35.49 -17.64 -7.49
C GLY A 247 36.40 -17.29 -8.65
N LEU A 248 37.52 -17.99 -8.73
CA LEU A 248 38.62 -17.91 -9.73
C LEU A 248 38.19 -17.97 -11.22
N ALA A 249 36.89 -18.09 -11.52
CA ALA A 249 36.31 -18.25 -12.84
C ALA A 249 35.06 -17.38 -13.11
N ALA A 250 34.64 -16.50 -12.18
CA ALA A 250 33.45 -15.67 -12.36
C ALA A 250 33.76 -14.42 -13.21
N ASN A 251 33.50 -14.49 -14.51
CA ASN A 251 33.78 -13.41 -15.48
C ASN A 251 32.53 -12.66 -15.96
N SER A 252 31.33 -12.99 -15.46
CA SER A 252 30.08 -12.36 -15.87
C SER A 252 29.19 -12.04 -14.67
N ALA A 253 28.53 -10.88 -14.73
CA ALA A 253 27.43 -10.51 -13.85
C ALA A 253 26.18 -10.43 -14.73
N GLU A 254 25.12 -11.16 -14.38
CA GLU A 254 23.86 -11.13 -15.09
C GLU A 254 22.76 -10.62 -14.17
N VAL A 255 21.89 -9.78 -14.73
CA VAL A 255 20.65 -9.35 -14.08
C VAL A 255 19.53 -9.76 -15.01
N GLY A 256 18.62 -10.59 -14.52
CA GLY A 256 17.41 -11.00 -15.22
C GLY A 256 16.19 -10.30 -14.64
N VAL A 257 15.33 -9.81 -15.51
CA VAL A 257 14.02 -9.24 -15.12
C VAL A 257 12.93 -10.20 -15.56
N SER A 258 12.06 -10.57 -14.63
CA SER A 258 10.77 -11.16 -14.96
C SER A 258 9.67 -10.23 -14.47
N LEU A 259 8.74 -9.91 -15.35
CA LEU A 259 7.59 -9.08 -15.02
C LEU A 259 6.52 -9.97 -14.40
N ARG A 260 6.17 -9.69 -13.15
CA ARG A 260 5.05 -10.32 -12.45
C ARG A 260 4.52 -9.38 -11.37
N ILE A 261 3.20 -9.19 -11.34
CA ILE A 261 2.57 -8.50 -10.21
C ILE A 261 2.62 -9.41 -8.98
N ALA A 262 3.09 -8.86 -7.87
CA ALA A 262 3.13 -9.51 -6.58
C ALA A 262 2.87 -8.53 -5.44
N VAL A 263 2.21 -8.98 -4.38
CA VAL A 263 2.28 -8.30 -3.08
C VAL A 263 3.53 -8.81 -2.39
N THR A 264 4.60 -8.01 -2.36
CA THR A 264 5.92 -8.45 -1.88
C THR A 264 6.17 -8.17 -0.42
N ASP A 265 5.50 -7.17 0.14
CA ASP A 265 5.55 -6.86 1.56
C ASP A 265 4.16 -6.47 2.03
N MET A 266 3.85 -6.84 3.27
CA MET A 266 2.76 -6.26 4.02
C MET A 266 3.21 -6.15 5.46
N ILE A 267 2.93 -5.01 6.08
CA ILE A 267 3.08 -4.83 7.52
C ILE A 267 1.85 -4.11 8.07
N THR A 268 1.40 -4.56 9.23
CA THR A 268 0.44 -3.83 10.06
C THR A 268 0.86 -3.89 11.51
N GLY A 269 0.76 -2.76 12.22
CA GLY A 269 0.68 -2.79 13.67
C GLY A 269 -0.62 -3.48 14.11
N LEU A 270 -0.56 -4.18 15.23
CA LEU A 270 -1.70 -4.76 15.93
C LEU A 270 -1.62 -4.29 17.38
N VAL A 271 -2.47 -3.34 17.74
CA VAL A 271 -2.49 -2.79 19.10
C VAL A 271 -3.86 -2.97 19.73
N ARG A 272 -3.87 -3.50 20.94
CA ARG A 272 -5.00 -3.50 21.87
C ARG A 272 -4.51 -3.13 23.27
N ALA A 273 -4.75 -1.90 23.70
CA ALA A 273 -4.27 -1.45 25.00
C ALA A 273 -5.37 -1.53 26.08
N ASP A 274 -5.04 -2.11 27.23
CA ASP A 274 -5.84 -2.03 28.46
C ASP A 274 -5.39 -0.85 29.32
N GLU A 275 -4.07 -0.62 29.37
CA GLU A 275 -3.45 0.49 30.06
C GLU A 275 -2.41 1.15 29.14
N VAL A 276 -2.40 2.48 29.13
CA VAL A 276 -1.43 3.29 28.38
C VAL A 276 -0.64 4.16 29.35
N LYS A 277 0.69 4.13 29.26
CA LYS A 277 1.60 4.98 30.04
C LYS A 277 2.60 5.65 29.11
N GLY A 278 2.67 6.99 29.15
CA GLY A 278 3.58 7.75 28.29
C GLY A 278 3.35 7.57 26.78
N GLY A 279 2.10 7.27 26.39
CA GLY A 279 1.72 6.97 25.00
C GLY A 279 2.06 5.55 24.55
N LEU A 280 2.60 4.68 25.40
CA LEU A 280 2.90 3.30 25.05
C LEU A 280 1.95 2.34 25.76
N THR A 281 1.70 1.20 25.13
CA THR A 281 0.94 0.10 25.72
C THR A 281 1.66 -0.41 26.97
N ALA A 282 1.12 -0.09 28.15
CA ALA A 282 1.66 -0.54 29.44
C ALA A 282 1.11 -1.91 29.83
N SER A 283 -0.13 -2.18 29.43
CA SER A 283 -0.79 -3.49 29.52
C SER A 283 -1.68 -3.66 28.31
N GLY A 284 -1.72 -4.88 27.77
CA GLY A 284 -2.44 -5.23 26.55
C GLY A 284 -1.52 -5.90 25.54
N ASP A 285 -1.90 -5.81 24.27
CA ASP A 285 -1.26 -6.44 23.13
C ASP A 285 -0.65 -5.35 22.22
N ASP A 286 0.63 -5.48 21.88
CA ASP A 286 1.33 -4.60 20.94
C ASP A 286 2.30 -5.43 20.11
N ALA A 287 1.96 -5.60 18.83
CA ALA A 287 2.72 -6.45 17.94
C ALA A 287 2.62 -5.99 16.48
N TYR A 288 3.36 -6.67 15.61
CA TYR A 288 3.26 -6.46 14.18
C TYR A 288 2.92 -7.78 13.48
N ILE A 289 2.04 -7.70 12.50
CA ILE A 289 1.83 -8.78 11.53
C ILE A 289 2.61 -8.38 10.28
N ARG A 290 3.49 -9.26 9.81
CA ARG A 290 4.28 -9.04 8.60
C ARG A 290 4.14 -10.21 7.65
N LEU A 291 4.09 -9.90 6.36
CA LEU A 291 4.16 -10.87 5.28
C LEU A 291 5.56 -11.49 5.21
N THR A 292 5.64 -12.81 5.25
CA THR A 292 6.89 -13.57 5.12
C THR A 292 7.14 -14.08 3.72
N LYS A 293 6.09 -14.20 2.90
CA LYS A 293 6.15 -14.69 1.53
C LYS A 293 5.28 -13.85 0.61
N PRO A 294 5.75 -13.54 -0.60
CA PRO A 294 4.96 -12.76 -1.53
C PRO A 294 3.71 -13.53 -2.01
N PHE A 295 2.63 -12.80 -2.26
CA PHE A 295 1.52 -13.31 -3.07
C PHE A 295 1.77 -12.94 -4.53
N THR A 296 1.77 -13.91 -5.42
CA THR A 296 2.11 -13.69 -6.84
C THR A 296 0.99 -14.17 -7.75
N THR A 297 0.79 -13.49 -8.87
CA THR A 297 -0.14 -13.95 -9.91
C THR A 297 0.61 -14.36 -11.18
N ASP A 298 0.08 -15.33 -11.91
CA ASP A 298 0.59 -15.69 -13.25
C ASP A 298 -0.09 -14.88 -14.37
N LEU A 299 -0.99 -13.96 -14.03
CA LEU A 299 -1.61 -13.06 -15.00
C LEU A 299 -0.55 -12.16 -15.64
N SER A 300 -0.43 -12.25 -16.96
CA SER A 300 0.36 -11.29 -17.73
C SER A 300 -0.27 -9.91 -17.61
N PHE A 301 0.53 -8.92 -17.21
CA PHE A 301 0.05 -7.55 -17.04
C PHE A 301 0.73 -6.56 -17.98
N ALA A 302 1.97 -6.80 -18.42
CA ALA A 302 2.73 -5.83 -19.19
C ALA A 302 3.62 -6.51 -20.23
N ASP A 303 3.92 -5.75 -21.27
CA ASP A 303 4.89 -6.10 -22.29
C ASP A 303 6.20 -5.36 -22.00
N LEU A 304 7.32 -6.09 -21.96
CA LEU A 304 8.63 -5.53 -21.67
C LEU A 304 9.27 -4.98 -22.95
N ALA A 305 9.49 -3.68 -23.02
CA ALA A 305 10.25 -3.04 -24.08
C ALA A 305 11.63 -2.61 -23.55
N GLU A 306 12.71 -3.05 -24.21
CA GLU A 306 14.05 -2.51 -23.93
C GLU A 306 14.16 -1.13 -24.60
N THR A 307 14.38 -0.09 -23.79
CA THR A 307 14.43 1.29 -24.29
C THR A 307 15.87 1.71 -24.55
N GLU A 308 16.82 1.31 -23.70
CA GLU A 308 18.25 1.57 -23.92
C GLU A 308 19.14 0.47 -23.34
N SER A 309 20.14 0.04 -24.12
CA SER A 309 21.20 -0.87 -23.68
C SER A 309 22.56 -0.22 -23.91
N ARG A 310 23.25 0.19 -22.85
CA ARG A 310 24.60 0.75 -22.95
C ARG A 310 25.62 -0.27 -22.46
N LYS A 311 26.27 -0.95 -23.41
CA LYS A 311 27.47 -1.77 -23.16
C LYS A 311 28.69 -0.90 -23.38
N THR A 312 29.49 -0.69 -22.34
CA THR A 312 30.74 0.06 -22.47
C THR A 312 31.86 -0.86 -22.94
N THR A 313 31.81 -1.31 -24.20
CA THR A 313 32.83 -2.14 -24.86
C THR A 313 33.84 -1.29 -25.64
N GLY A 314 34.27 -0.15 -25.07
CA GLY A 314 35.25 0.75 -25.71
C GLY A 314 36.70 0.43 -25.33
N PHE A 315 37.67 1.03 -26.03
CA PHE A 315 39.13 0.95 -25.80
C PHE A 315 39.55 1.11 -24.31
N MET A 316 38.76 1.84 -23.52
CA MET A 316 38.93 1.98 -22.06
C MET A 316 38.62 0.70 -21.24
N ALA A 317 37.72 -0.17 -21.70
CA ALA A 317 37.48 -1.48 -21.09
C ALA A 317 38.64 -2.46 -21.35
N LEU A 318 39.36 -2.28 -22.46
CA LEU A 318 40.59 -3.02 -22.77
C LEU A 318 41.77 -2.56 -21.89
N MET A 319 41.82 -1.28 -21.53
CA MET A 319 42.86 -0.68 -20.68
C MET A 319 42.63 -0.88 -19.17
N THR A 320 41.37 -1.02 -18.72
CA THR A 320 41.03 -1.13 -17.29
C THR A 320 40.50 -2.52 -16.89
N GLY A 321 40.29 -3.41 -17.87
CA GLY A 321 39.76 -4.77 -17.72
C GLY A 321 38.34 -4.89 -17.15
N SER A 322 37.73 -3.82 -16.64
CA SER A 322 36.38 -3.85 -16.06
C SER A 322 35.29 -3.72 -17.14
N SER A 323 34.26 -4.59 -17.07
CA SER A 323 33.07 -4.49 -17.93
C SER A 323 31.87 -3.96 -17.13
N LYS A 324 31.20 -2.94 -17.67
CA LYS A 324 29.99 -2.32 -17.10
C LYS A 324 28.85 -2.37 -18.11
N SER A 325 27.72 -2.97 -17.74
CA SER A 325 26.46 -2.94 -18.49
C SER A 325 25.37 -2.23 -17.69
N LYS A 326 24.67 -1.31 -18.35
CA LYS A 326 23.44 -0.71 -17.85
C LYS A 326 22.34 -0.87 -18.90
N SER A 327 21.20 -1.41 -18.51
CA SER A 327 20.00 -1.50 -19.36
C SER A 327 18.83 -0.78 -18.68
N THR A 328 18.04 -0.09 -19.48
CA THR A 328 16.80 0.55 -19.06
C THR A 328 15.66 -0.08 -19.84
N GLN A 329 14.69 -0.63 -19.12
CA GLN A 329 13.53 -1.31 -19.67
C GLN A 329 12.25 -0.62 -19.19
N VAL A 330 11.24 -0.61 -20.05
CA VAL A 330 9.92 -0.05 -19.73
C VAL A 330 8.90 -1.16 -19.91
N ALA A 331 8.18 -1.47 -18.83
CA ALA A 331 7.04 -2.36 -18.83
C ALA A 331 5.80 -1.54 -19.21
N THR A 332 5.35 -1.69 -20.46
CA THR A 332 4.15 -1.00 -20.94
C THR A 332 2.92 -1.85 -20.64
N THR A 333 1.93 -1.27 -20.00
CA THR A 333 0.67 -1.93 -19.66
C THR A 333 -0.53 -1.05 -19.99
N ASP A 334 -1.73 -1.54 -19.71
CA ASP A 334 -2.96 -0.76 -19.66
C ASP A 334 -3.64 -0.96 -18.31
N ASP A 335 -4.51 -0.02 -17.96
CA ASP A 335 -5.22 -0.01 -16.68
C ASP A 335 -5.98 -1.30 -16.41
N ALA A 336 -6.55 -1.94 -17.44
CA ALA A 336 -7.36 -3.14 -17.30
C ALA A 336 -6.50 -4.36 -16.94
N ARG A 337 -5.40 -4.60 -17.66
CA ARG A 337 -4.44 -5.68 -17.38
C ARG A 337 -3.78 -5.50 -16.03
N TYR A 338 -3.34 -4.28 -15.71
CA TYR A 338 -2.73 -3.97 -14.42
C TYR A 338 -3.72 -4.19 -13.27
N SER A 339 -4.95 -3.67 -13.39
CA SER A 339 -6.01 -3.86 -12.40
C SER A 339 -6.34 -5.31 -12.17
N ALA A 340 -6.46 -6.13 -13.23
CA ALA A 340 -6.76 -7.55 -13.08
C ALA A 340 -5.68 -8.27 -12.27
N ALA A 341 -4.40 -8.03 -12.58
CA ALA A 341 -3.27 -8.65 -11.91
C ALA A 341 -3.07 -8.15 -10.46
N ALA A 342 -3.19 -6.83 -10.23
CA ALA A 342 -3.09 -6.24 -8.90
C ALA A 342 -4.24 -6.66 -7.98
N ASN A 343 -5.48 -6.64 -8.47
CA ASN A 343 -6.63 -7.09 -7.69
C ASN A 343 -6.53 -8.59 -7.34
N ALA A 344 -6.07 -9.44 -8.27
CA ALA A 344 -5.92 -10.87 -7.98
C ALA A 344 -4.96 -11.13 -6.81
N THR A 345 -3.83 -10.40 -6.74
CA THR A 345 -2.85 -10.58 -5.66
C THR A 345 -3.28 -9.90 -4.36
N LEU A 346 -3.92 -8.73 -4.43
CA LEU A 346 -4.46 -8.03 -3.26
C LEU A 346 -5.65 -8.79 -2.64
N ASP A 347 -6.52 -9.40 -3.45
CA ASP A 347 -7.64 -10.22 -2.97
C ASP A 347 -7.11 -11.45 -2.20
N GLN A 348 -6.03 -12.07 -2.69
CA GLN A 348 -5.34 -13.14 -1.96
C GLN A 348 -4.73 -12.63 -0.64
N ALA A 349 -4.00 -11.51 -0.68
CA ALA A 349 -3.30 -10.98 0.49
C ALA A 349 -4.27 -10.50 1.59
N THR A 350 -5.32 -9.76 1.22
CA THR A 350 -6.35 -9.28 2.15
C THR A 350 -7.20 -10.44 2.68
N GLY A 351 -7.56 -11.39 1.83
CA GLY A 351 -8.27 -12.61 2.23
C GLY A 351 -7.46 -13.48 3.18
N ALA A 352 -6.15 -13.66 2.93
CA ALA A 352 -5.26 -14.38 3.82
C ALA A 352 -5.10 -13.66 5.16
N LEU A 353 -5.01 -12.32 5.17
CA LEU A 353 -4.99 -11.56 6.42
C LEU A 353 -6.28 -11.79 7.21
N ALA A 354 -7.45 -11.69 6.57
CA ALA A 354 -8.71 -11.96 7.26
C ALA A 354 -8.81 -13.41 7.76
N ARG A 355 -8.29 -14.38 7.00
CA ARG A 355 -8.18 -15.78 7.40
C ARG A 355 -7.28 -15.97 8.62
N PHE A 356 -6.17 -15.23 8.73
CA PHE A 356 -5.33 -15.19 9.93
C PHE A 356 -6.13 -14.71 11.15
N PHE A 357 -6.95 -13.66 10.99
CA PHE A 357 -7.87 -13.21 12.04
C PHE A 357 -8.93 -14.26 12.37
N GLN A 358 -9.40 -15.05 11.42
CA GLN A 358 -10.38 -16.11 11.69
C GLN A 358 -9.77 -17.30 12.44
N GLN A 359 -8.60 -17.77 12.01
CA GLN A 359 -7.91 -18.93 12.59
C GLN A 359 -7.56 -18.71 14.07
N HIS A 360 -7.34 -17.45 14.44
CA HIS A 360 -6.95 -17.03 15.78
C HIS A 360 -8.03 -16.18 16.46
N ALA A 361 -9.29 -16.40 16.12
CA ALA A 361 -10.43 -15.85 16.85
C ALA A 361 -10.57 -16.49 18.25
N PRO A 362 -11.19 -15.79 19.24
CA PRO A 362 -11.42 -16.32 20.59
C PRO A 362 -12.20 -17.63 20.64
#